data_AF-A0AAV2INJ0-F1
#
_entry.id   AF-A0AAV2INJ0-F1
#
_cell.length_a   1.000
_cell.length_b   1.000
_cell.length_c   1.000
_cell.angle_alpha   90.00
_cell.angle_beta   90.00
_cell.angle_gamma   90.00
#
_symmetry.space_group_name_H-M   'P 1'
#
loop_
_entity.id
_entity.type
_entity.pdbx_description
1 polymer ?
#
loop_
_entity_poly.entity_id
_entity_poly.type
_entity_poly.pdbx_seq_one_letter_code
_entity_poly.pdbx_strand_id
1 'polypeptide(L)' 'PAAEYRVVETDYKTYSLVYSCTLFAGLFRTEFAWILSRTTSLDGALVTRLEQKLASYNVNVAAFEGTNHSNCPP' A
#
# COMPACT_ATOMS: atom_id res chain seq x y z
N PRO A 1 -8.32 8.76 13.03
CA PRO A 1 -7.02 8.87 13.74
C PRO A 1 -6.02 9.57 12.81
N ALA A 2 -5.18 10.47 13.33
CA ALA A 2 -4.09 11.02 12.55
C ALA A 2 -3.02 9.92 12.40
N ALA A 3 -2.87 9.38 11.20
CA ALA A 3 -1.84 8.43 10.84
C ALA A 3 -0.96 9.05 9.75
N GLU A 4 0.31 8.66 9.72
CA GLU A 4 1.27 9.24 8.79
C GLU A 4 1.04 8.71 7.37
N TYR A 5 0.75 9.59 6.42
CA TYR A 5 0.54 9.20 5.02
C TYR A 5 1.79 9.50 4.20
N ARG A 6 2.66 8.51 3.99
CA ARG A 6 3.87 8.67 3.17
C ARG A 6 3.67 8.03 1.80
N VAL A 7 3.75 8.85 0.75
CA VAL A 7 3.84 8.36 -0.64
C VAL A 7 5.28 7.90 -0.88
N VAL A 8 5.49 6.59 -0.98
CA VAL A 8 6.79 5.94 -1.19
C VAL A 8 7.20 5.97 -2.66
N GLU A 9 6.22 5.79 -3.55
CA GLU A 9 6.41 5.84 -4.99
C GLU A 9 5.08 6.13 -5.69
N THR A 10 5.09 6.93 -6.74
CA THR A 10 3.93 7.11 -7.60
C THR A 10 4.38 7.64 -8.95
N ASP A 11 3.65 7.28 -9.99
CA ASP A 11 3.79 7.88 -11.32
C ASP A 11 2.70 8.94 -11.58
N TYR A 12 1.84 9.20 -10.59
CA TYR A 12 0.65 10.06 -10.60
C TYR A 12 -0.45 9.68 -11.60
N LYS A 13 -0.16 8.82 -12.57
CA LYS A 13 -1.00 8.48 -13.71
C LYS A 13 -1.63 7.09 -13.63
N THR A 14 -0.98 6.14 -12.96
CA THR A 14 -1.45 4.75 -12.91
C THR A 14 -1.46 4.18 -11.50
N TYR A 15 -0.46 4.47 -10.66
CA TYR A 15 -0.38 3.91 -9.31
C TYR A 15 0.15 4.87 -8.25
N SER A 16 -0.12 4.55 -6.99
CA SER A 16 0.54 5.14 -5.83
C SER A 16 0.81 4.07 -4.78
N LEU A 17 2.04 4.02 -4.28
CA LEU A 17 2.46 3.19 -3.18
C LEU A 17 2.54 4.06 -1.92
N VAL A 18 1.70 3.74 -0.94
CA VAL A 18 1.59 4.49 0.31
C VAL A 18 1.97 3.59 1.46
N TYR A 19 2.68 4.16 2.44
CA TYR A 19 3.05 3.49 3.66
C TYR A 19 2.80 4.41 4.85
N SER A 20 2.35 3.81 5.95
CA SER A 20 2.11 4.44 7.24
C SER A 20 2.74 3.59 8.32
N CYS A 21 3.49 4.22 9.21
CA CYS A 21 4.10 3.56 10.36
C CYS A 21 3.90 4.41 11.60
N THR A 22 3.25 3.86 12.61
CA THR A 22 3.01 4.55 13.87
C THR A 22 3.48 3.72 15.05
N LEU A 23 4.05 4.39 16.05
CA LEU A 23 4.45 3.78 17.31
C LEU A 23 3.27 3.86 18.28
N PHE A 24 2.59 2.74 18.48
CA PHE A 24 1.54 2.62 19.49
C PHE A 24 2.17 2.50 20.88
N ALA A 25 1.87 3.46 21.76
CA ALA A 25 2.39 3.57 23.12
C ALA A 25 3.94 3.51 23.24
N GLY A 26 4.67 3.82 22.16
CA GLY A 26 6.14 3.76 22.12
C GLY A 26 6.74 2.35 22.16
N LEU A 27 5.91 1.30 22.16
CA LEU A 27 6.32 -0.09 22.36
C LEU A 27 6.01 -0.98 21.16
N PHE A 28 4.91 -0.71 20.44
CA PHE A 28 4.47 -1.54 19.32
C PHE A 28 4.46 -0.72 18.04
N ARG A 29 5.11 -1.24 16.99
CA ARG A 29 5.06 -0.65 15.65
C ARG A 29 3.81 -1.16 14.93
N THR A 30 2.91 -0.26 14.57
CA THR A 30 1.77 -0.58 13.71
C THR A 30 2.03 -0.02 12.32
N GLU A 31 1.96 -0.89 11.33
CA GLU A 31 2.29 -0.58 9.95
C GLU A 31 1.08 -0.83 9.05
N PHE A 32 0.89 0.07 8.09
CA PHE A 32 -0.10 -0.08 7.05
C PHE A 32 0.55 0.28 5.71
N ALA A 33 0.15 -0.43 4.67
CA ALA A 33 0.62 -0.16 3.32
C ALA A 33 -0.55 -0.31 2.34
N TRP A 34 -0.54 0.52 1.30
CA TRP A 34 -1.55 0.51 0.26
C TRP A 34 -0.89 0.62 -1.12
N ILE A 35 -1.30 -0.26 -2.02
CA ILE A 35 -1.05 -0.14 -3.46
C ILE A 35 -2.35 0.37 -4.07
N LEU A 36 -2.35 1.61 -4.53
CA LEU A 36 -3.50 2.29 -5.11
C LEU A 36 -3.37 2.33 -6.62
N SER A 37 -4.48 2.11 -7.33
CA SER A 37 -4.57 2.23 -8.79
C SER A 37 -5.49 3.38 -9.19
N ARG A 38 -5.27 3.96 -10.37
CA ARG A 38 -6.23 4.89 -10.99
C ARG A 38 -7.43 4.17 -11.64
N THR A 39 -7.33 2.87 -11.83
CA THR A 39 -8.38 1.99 -12.37
C THR A 39 -8.76 0.90 -11.37
N THR A 40 -9.83 0.13 -11.65
CA THR A 40 -10.31 -0.95 -10.77
C THR A 40 -9.37 -2.16 -10.68
N SER A 41 -8.37 -2.21 -11.55
CA SER A 41 -7.31 -3.21 -11.56
C SER A 41 -5.95 -2.55 -11.77
N LEU A 42 -4.90 -3.29 -11.46
CA LEU A 42 -3.51 -2.91 -11.72
C LEU A 42 -2.79 -4.13 -12.32
N ASP A 43 -1.77 -3.88 -13.15
CA ASP A 43 -0.96 -4.95 -13.72
C ASP A 43 -0.23 -5.76 -12.62
N GLY A 44 -0.28 -7.09 -12.71
CA GLY A 44 0.26 -7.99 -11.69
C GLY A 44 1.78 -7.89 -11.54
N ALA A 45 2.50 -7.62 -12.63
CA ALA A 45 3.95 -7.42 -12.56
C ALA A 45 4.29 -6.11 -11.83
N LEU A 46 3.51 -5.05 -12.05
CA LEU A 46 3.63 -3.81 -11.30
C LEU A 46 3.33 -4.01 -9.81
N VAL A 47 2.26 -4.73 -9.45
CA VAL A 47 1.95 -5.06 -8.04
C VAL A 47 3.13 -5.77 -7.38
N THR A 48 3.65 -6.82 -8.03
CA THR A 48 4.79 -7.60 -7.52
C THR A 48 6.02 -6.71 -7.30
N ARG A 49 6.30 -5.77 -8.21
CA ARG A 49 7.43 -4.83 -8.08
C ARG A 49 7.25 -3.88 -6.88
N LEU A 50 6.04 -3.40 -6.66
CA LEU A 50 5.73 -2.51 -5.53
C LEU A 50 5.80 -3.24 -4.19
N GLU A 51 5.36 -4.50 -4.14
CA GLU A 51 5.54 -5.37 -2.98
C GLU A 51 7.03 -5.62 -2.70
N GLN A 52 7.84 -5.94 -3.72
CA GLN A 52 9.29 -6.10 -3.57
C GLN A 52 9.95 -4.81 -3.02
N LYS A 53 9.47 -3.64 -3.44
CA LYS A 53 9.95 -2.36 -2.90
C LYS A 53 9.64 -2.22 -1.41
N LEU A 54 8.42 -2.54 -0.96
CA LEU A 54 8.08 -2.55 0.47
C LEU A 54 8.88 -3.59 1.26
N ALA A 55 9.06 -4.79 0.70
CA ALA A 55 9.86 -5.83 1.32
C ALA A 55 11.32 -5.38 1.55
N SER A 56 11.88 -4.56 0.65
CA SER A 56 13.22 -3.96 0.83
C SER A 56 13.33 -3.04 2.06
N TYR A 57 12.22 -2.57 2.60
CA TYR A 57 12.13 -1.79 3.84
C TYR A 57 11.73 -2.65 5.06
N ASN A 58 11.78 -3.98 4.95
CA ASN A 58 11.36 -4.94 5.98
C ASN A 58 9.86 -4.86 6.33
N VAL A 59 9.01 -4.45 5.38
CA VAL A 59 7.55 -4.52 5.52
C VAL A 59 7.10 -5.92 5.13
N ASN A 60 6.28 -6.56 5.96
CA ASN A 60 5.73 -7.88 5.66
C ASN A 60 4.64 -7.78 4.58
N VAL A 61 5.00 -8.11 3.34
CA VAL A 61 4.06 -8.07 2.20
C VAL A 61 3.15 -9.30 2.10
N ALA A 62 3.42 -10.37 2.84
CA ALA A 62 2.54 -11.54 2.86
C ALA A 62 1.16 -11.25 3.51
N ALA A 63 1.04 -10.13 4.22
CA ALA A 63 -0.20 -9.66 4.82
C ALA A 63 -1.06 -8.79 3.88
N PHE A 64 -0.63 -8.56 2.63
CA PHE A 64 -1.46 -7.85 1.65
C PHE A 64 -2.69 -8.67 1.27
N GLU A 65 -3.83 -8.00 1.26
CA GLU A 65 -5.09 -8.57 0.77
C GLU A 65 -5.57 -7.80 -0.46
N GLY A 66 -5.90 -8.54 -1.52
CA GLY A 66 -6.47 -7.96 -2.73
C GLY A 66 -7.86 -7.41 -2.47
N THR A 67 -8.06 -6.10 -2.69
CA THR A 67 -9.38 -5.49 -2.58
C THR A 67 -10.17 -5.75 -3.86
N ASN A 68 -11.37 -6.33 -3.74
CA ASN A 68 -12.27 -6.53 -4.87
C ASN A 68 -12.98 -5.22 -5.23
N HIS A 69 -12.73 -4.71 -6.44
CA HIS A 69 -13.35 -3.50 -6.98
C HIS A 69 -14.53 -3.77 -7.94
N SER A 70 -15.15 -4.95 -7.83
CA SER A 70 -16.37 -5.30 -8.57
C SER A 70 -17.61 -4.84 -7.80
N ASN A 71 -18.68 -4.49 -8.51
CA ASN A 71 -19.97 -4.08 -7.92
C ASN A 71 -19.90 -2.83 -7.02
N CYS A 72 -19.03 -1.86 -7.32
CA CYS A 72 -18.97 -0.60 -6.60
C CYS A 72 -20.12 0.34 -7.03
N PRO A 73 -20.85 0.98 -6.09
CA PRO A 73 -21.85 2.00 -6.41
C PRO A 73 -21.18 3.24 -7.04
N PRO A 74 -21.92 3.99 -7.90
CA PRO A 74 -21.45 5.23 -8.51
C PRO A 74 -21.30 6.38 -7.50
#